data_AF-A0A9N8K9V0-F1
#
_entry.id   AF-A0A9N8K9V0-F1
#
_cell.length_a   1.000
_cell.length_b   1.000
_cell.length_c   1.000
_cell.angle_alpha   90.00
_cell.angle_beta   90.00
_cell.angle_gamma   90.00
#
_symmetry.space_group_name_H-M   'P 1'
#
loop_
_entity.id
_entity.type
_entity.pdbx_description
1 polymer ?
#
loop_
_entity_poly.entity_id
_entity_poly.type
_entity_poly.pdbx_seq_one_letter_code
_entity_poly.pdbx_strand_id
1 'polypeptide(L)'
;MPSATYSYAAQSTAPWAVSTKTSAYTAASQPYHPSPVYGQLYQPPPSRSESITTGGSSYSIPSRAPSVSSYSGSESNSPVDALSYMGDRLNRAMDPTPLDRSLATQAQRSGELNVKTRELQALQALAQSRLKSARRNFADGIQAARDVQRDLEWTQGRVGTSALNRRVAQRWPAQYTTASSHFPPLEDY
;
A
#
# COMPACT_ATOMS: atom_id res chain seq x y z
N MET A 1 46.08 54.91 40.12
CA MET A 1 44.92 54.71 39.22
C MET A 1 45.18 53.42 38.45
N PRO A 2 44.59 52.27 38.85
CA PRO A 2 44.88 51.00 38.19
C PRO A 2 44.08 50.84 36.89
N SER A 3 44.80 50.54 35.81
CA SER A 3 44.27 50.25 34.48
C SER A 3 43.61 48.88 34.47
N ALA A 4 42.32 48.81 34.14
CA ALA A 4 41.60 47.55 33.95
C ALA A 4 41.88 47.01 32.54
N THR A 5 42.79 46.04 32.42
CA THR A 5 42.96 45.24 31.21
C THR A 5 41.79 44.25 31.10
N TYR A 6 40.90 44.49 30.14
CA TYR A 6 39.84 43.55 29.77
C TYR A 6 40.43 42.42 28.92
N SER A 7 40.57 41.23 29.51
CA SER A 7 40.89 40.01 28.79
C SER A 7 39.61 39.44 28.17
N TYR A 8 39.52 39.42 26.84
CA TYR A 8 38.47 38.70 26.14
C TYR A 8 38.75 37.19 26.24
N ALA A 9 37.86 36.46 26.93
CA ALA A 9 37.85 35.01 26.86
C ALA A 9 37.36 34.61 25.47
N ALA A 10 38.24 33.99 24.67
CA ALA A 10 37.88 33.37 23.40
C ALA A 10 36.97 32.18 23.67
N GLN A 11 35.68 32.33 23.39
CA GLN A 11 34.74 31.20 23.37
C GLN A 11 35.08 30.33 22.17
N SER A 12 35.42 29.07 22.45
CA SER A 12 35.59 28.04 21.42
C SER A 12 34.24 27.80 20.76
N THR A 13 34.12 28.23 19.50
CA THR A 13 32.98 27.95 18.63
C THR A 13 32.93 26.45 18.34
N ALA A 14 31.91 25.77 18.89
CA ALA A 14 31.58 24.43 18.47
C ALA A 14 31.19 24.45 16.98
N PRO A 15 31.80 23.61 16.11
CA PRO A 15 31.40 23.55 14.72
C PRO A 15 29.99 22.94 14.64
N TRP A 16 29.08 23.75 14.10
CA TRP A 16 27.80 23.31 13.56
C TRP A 16 28.00 22.00 12.78
N ALA A 17 27.29 20.95 13.19
CA ALA A 17 27.32 19.68 12.48
C ALA A 17 26.68 19.89 11.09
N VAL A 18 27.54 20.02 10.07
CA VAL A 18 27.13 19.93 8.67
C VAL A 18 26.66 18.50 8.46
N SER A 19 25.39 18.30 8.13
CA SER A 19 24.95 17.02 7.56
C SER A 19 25.59 16.88 6.19
N THR A 20 26.79 16.31 6.14
CA THR A 20 27.42 15.91 4.89
C THR A 20 26.64 14.70 4.39
N LYS A 21 25.65 14.95 3.52
CA LYS A 21 25.06 13.92 2.68
C LYS A 21 26.21 13.33 1.85
N THR A 22 26.78 12.23 2.30
CA THR A 22 27.75 11.46 1.55
C THR A 22 27.07 10.93 0.29
N SER A 23 27.47 11.46 -0.88
CA SER A 23 27.28 10.78 -2.16
C SER A 23 28.14 9.52 -2.17
N ALA A 24 27.58 8.40 -1.73
CA ALA A 24 28.12 7.10 -2.07
C ALA A 24 27.62 6.74 -3.47
N TYR A 25 28.47 6.98 -4.46
CA TYR A 25 28.42 6.24 -5.72
C TYR A 25 28.65 4.77 -5.39
N THR A 26 27.60 3.96 -5.47
CA THR A 26 27.74 2.53 -5.69
C THR A 26 26.68 2.15 -6.68
N ALA A 27 27.11 1.99 -7.93
CA ALA A 27 26.32 1.50 -9.03
C ALA A 27 25.90 0.07 -8.73
N ALA A 28 24.62 -0.12 -8.42
CA ALA A 28 23.93 -1.38 -8.59
C ALA A 28 22.90 -1.15 -9.69
N SER A 29 23.17 -1.75 -10.84
CA SER A 29 22.32 -1.83 -12.02
C SER A 29 20.88 -2.22 -11.65
N GLN A 30 19.95 -1.27 -11.74
CA GLN A 30 18.51 -1.55 -11.75
C GLN A 30 17.98 -1.40 -13.17
N PRO A 31 17.25 -2.40 -13.71
CA PRO A 31 16.57 -2.25 -14.99
C PRO A 31 15.47 -1.20 -14.87
N TYR A 32 15.51 -0.22 -15.76
CA TYR A 32 14.46 0.75 -15.98
C TYR A 32 13.22 0.02 -16.53
N HIS A 33 12.20 -0.15 -15.70
CA HIS A 33 10.89 -0.61 -16.17
C HIS A 33 10.10 0.59 -16.69
N PRO A 34 9.66 0.62 -17.96
CA PRO A 34 8.82 1.69 -18.47
C PRO A 34 7.42 1.58 -17.84
N SER A 35 6.97 2.65 -17.19
CA SER A 35 5.59 2.79 -16.73
C SER A 35 4.62 2.68 -17.92
N PRO A 36 3.58 1.84 -17.85
CA PRO A 36 2.54 1.88 -18.85
C PRO A 36 1.63 3.10 -18.59
N VAL A 37 1.66 4.05 -19.52
CA VAL A 37 0.60 5.04 -19.70
C VAL A 37 -0.64 4.28 -20.15
N TYR A 38 -1.59 4.05 -19.24
CA TYR A 38 -2.96 3.73 -19.62
C TYR A 38 -3.90 4.62 -18.81
N GLY A 39 -4.60 5.50 -19.53
CA GLY A 39 -5.85 6.06 -19.06
C GLY A 39 -6.79 4.90 -18.73
N GLN A 40 -7.02 4.68 -17.44
CA GLN A 40 -7.97 3.69 -16.97
C GLN A 40 -9.27 4.44 -16.65
N LEU A 41 -10.24 4.25 -17.53
CA LEU A 41 -11.65 4.46 -17.21
C LEU A 41 -11.95 3.69 -15.93
N TYR A 42 -12.40 4.40 -14.91
CA TYR A 42 -12.88 3.80 -13.66
C TYR A 42 -14.08 2.90 -13.96
N GLN A 43 -13.89 1.59 -13.88
CA GLN A 43 -14.97 0.62 -13.98
C GLN A 43 -15.30 0.12 -12.56
N PRO A 44 -16.54 0.32 -12.07
CA PRO A 44 -16.91 -0.17 -10.75
C PRO A 44 -16.83 -1.71 -10.71
N PRO A 45 -16.47 -2.29 -9.55
CA PRO A 45 -16.38 -3.74 -9.40
C PRO A 45 -17.73 -4.39 -9.71
N PRO A 46 -17.77 -5.55 -10.39
CA PRO A 46 -19.02 -6.23 -10.69
C PRO A 46 -19.75 -6.56 -9.38
N SER A 47 -21.03 -6.17 -9.31
CA SER A 47 -21.92 -6.48 -8.21
C SER A 47 -21.86 -7.96 -7.89
N ARG A 48 -21.69 -8.28 -6.60
CA ARG A 48 -21.63 -9.64 -6.04
C ARG A 48 -22.67 -10.54 -6.72
N SER A 49 -22.20 -11.59 -7.39
CA SER A 49 -23.04 -12.70 -7.81
C SER A 49 -23.73 -13.27 -6.57
N GLU A 50 -25.05 -13.27 -6.62
CA GLU A 50 -25.91 -13.74 -5.56
C GLU A 50 -25.65 -15.24 -5.34
N SER A 51 -25.39 -15.56 -4.07
CA SER A 51 -25.33 -16.87 -3.44
C SER A 51 -25.87 -18.04 -4.30
N ILE A 52 -24.98 -18.85 -4.85
CA ILE A 52 -25.35 -20.16 -5.39
C ILE A 52 -25.57 -21.08 -4.19
N THR A 53 -26.78 -21.07 -3.64
CA THR A 53 -27.25 -22.14 -2.76
C THR A 53 -27.16 -23.44 -3.55
N THR A 54 -26.27 -24.35 -3.13
CA THR A 54 -26.23 -25.74 -3.58
C THR A 54 -27.49 -26.45 -3.06
N GLY A 55 -28.63 -26.13 -3.68
CA GLY A 55 -29.89 -26.86 -3.52
C GLY A 55 -29.89 -28.03 -4.50
N GLY A 56 -30.11 -29.23 -3.96
CA GLY A 56 -29.98 -30.50 -4.67
C GLY A 56 -30.59 -30.51 -6.07
N SER A 57 -29.79 -30.94 -7.03
CA SER A 57 -30.25 -31.30 -8.37
C SER A 57 -31.23 -32.47 -8.22
N SER A 58 -32.52 -32.19 -8.36
CA SER A 58 -33.58 -33.19 -8.46
C SER A 58 -33.50 -33.85 -9.82
N TYR A 59 -32.78 -34.97 -9.89
CA TYR A 59 -32.83 -35.89 -11.02
C TYR A 59 -34.27 -36.39 -11.15
N SER A 60 -34.96 -35.92 -12.19
CA SER A 60 -36.26 -36.45 -12.59
C SER A 60 -36.02 -37.83 -13.20
N ILE A 61 -36.27 -38.88 -12.42
CA ILE A 61 -36.25 -40.27 -12.92
C ILE A 61 -37.42 -40.41 -13.92
N PRO A 62 -37.18 -40.78 -15.19
CA PRO A 62 -38.28 -41.11 -16.08
C PRO A 62 -38.90 -42.43 -15.61
N SER A 63 -40.15 -42.38 -15.16
CA SER A 63 -40.98 -43.56 -14.88
C SER A 63 -41.28 -44.31 -16.17
N ARG A 64 -40.33 -45.14 -16.63
CA ARG A 64 -40.59 -46.25 -17.54
C ARG A 64 -39.80 -47.45 -17.09
N ALA A 65 -40.43 -48.26 -16.24
CA ALA A 65 -40.02 -49.64 -16.02
C ALA A 65 -40.46 -50.48 -17.23
N PRO A 66 -39.56 -51.11 -18.00
CA PRO A 66 -39.92 -52.29 -18.74
C PRO A 66 -39.87 -53.47 -17.76
N SER A 67 -41.02 -54.09 -17.53
CA SER A 67 -41.13 -55.36 -16.83
C SER A 67 -40.25 -56.41 -17.51
N VAL A 68 -39.11 -56.75 -16.91
CA VAL A 68 -38.33 -57.94 -17.27
C VAL A 68 -38.69 -59.07 -16.31
N SER A 69 -39.81 -59.71 -16.61
CA SER A 69 -40.14 -61.02 -16.03
C SER A 69 -39.32 -62.09 -16.73
N SER A 70 -38.86 -63.07 -15.93
CA SER A 70 -38.32 -64.39 -16.27
C SER A 70 -36.80 -64.54 -16.48
N TYR A 71 -36.09 -64.74 -15.37
CA TYR A 71 -35.16 -65.88 -15.29
C TYR A 71 -35.46 -66.65 -14.00
N SER A 72 -36.29 -67.67 -14.15
CA SER A 72 -36.42 -68.78 -13.21
C SER A 72 -35.18 -69.64 -13.38
N GLY A 73 -34.26 -69.57 -12.43
CA GLY A 73 -33.04 -70.36 -12.42
C GLY A 73 -32.47 -70.39 -11.02
N SER A 74 -32.88 -71.40 -10.28
CA SER A 74 -32.26 -72.02 -9.10
C SER A 74 -30.93 -71.40 -8.65
N GLU A 75 -30.91 -70.84 -7.45
CA GLU A 75 -30.05 -71.26 -6.34
C GLU A 75 -30.03 -70.16 -5.27
N SER A 76 -29.98 -70.61 -4.02
CA SER A 76 -30.12 -69.86 -2.79
C SER A 76 -29.02 -68.81 -2.57
N ASN A 77 -29.09 -67.68 -3.26
CA ASN A 77 -28.26 -66.52 -2.95
C ASN A 77 -29.06 -65.59 -2.04
N SER A 78 -28.79 -65.69 -0.74
CA SER A 78 -29.29 -64.74 0.25
C SER A 78 -29.08 -63.31 -0.26
N PRO A 79 -30.02 -62.37 -0.08
CA PRO A 79 -29.83 -60.97 -0.48
C PRO A 79 -28.56 -60.35 0.11
N VAL A 80 -28.05 -60.90 1.23
CA VAL A 80 -26.77 -60.54 1.86
C VAL A 80 -25.56 -60.95 1.00
N ASP A 81 -25.65 -62.07 0.29
CA ASP A 81 -24.59 -62.62 -0.56
C ASP A 81 -24.54 -61.91 -1.92
N ALA A 82 -25.70 -61.53 -2.47
CA ALA A 82 -25.76 -60.67 -3.66
C ALA A 82 -25.22 -59.26 -3.39
N LEU A 83 -25.53 -58.67 -2.22
CA LEU A 83 -24.96 -57.37 -1.80
C LEU A 83 -23.47 -57.48 -1.50
N SER A 84 -23.01 -58.56 -0.85
CA SER A 84 -21.58 -58.81 -0.62
C SER A 84 -20.82 -58.98 -1.93
N TYR A 85 -21.36 -59.76 -2.87
CA TYR A 85 -20.76 -59.96 -4.19
C TYR A 85 -20.69 -58.65 -4.99
N MET A 86 -21.75 -57.84 -4.99
CA MET A 86 -21.74 -56.52 -5.64
C MET A 86 -20.76 -55.56 -4.94
N GLY A 87 -20.71 -55.58 -3.61
CA GLY A 87 -19.78 -54.81 -2.81
C GLY A 87 -18.33 -55.16 -3.11
N ASP A 88 -17.98 -56.44 -3.17
CA ASP A 88 -16.65 -56.92 -3.53
C ASP A 88 -16.29 -56.60 -4.99
N ARG A 89 -17.26 -56.66 -5.90
CA ARG A 89 -17.06 -56.28 -7.30
C ARG A 89 -16.85 -54.78 -7.45
N LEU A 90 -17.58 -53.96 -6.70
CA LEU A 90 -17.42 -52.51 -6.65
C LEU A 90 -16.06 -52.15 -6.02
N ASN A 91 -15.69 -52.79 -4.92
CA ASN A 91 -14.43 -52.55 -4.22
C ASN A 91 -13.19 -52.98 -5.05
N ARG A 92 -13.32 -54.01 -5.90
CA ARG A 92 -12.28 -54.38 -6.88
C ARG A 92 -12.24 -53.48 -8.12
N ALA A 93 -13.38 -52.90 -8.51
CA ALA A 93 -13.47 -52.06 -9.70
C ALA A 93 -13.21 -50.57 -9.42
N MET A 94 -13.42 -50.13 -8.18
CA MET A 94 -13.18 -48.76 -7.74
C MET A 94 -11.75 -48.63 -7.24
N ASP A 95 -10.93 -47.91 -7.99
CA ASP A 95 -9.66 -47.39 -7.48
C ASP A 95 -9.94 -46.08 -6.71
N PRO A 96 -9.72 -46.01 -5.38
CA PRO A 96 -9.96 -44.81 -4.59
C PRO A 96 -8.89 -43.72 -4.80
N THR A 97 -7.72 -44.08 -5.34
CA THR A 97 -6.57 -43.17 -5.47
C THR A 97 -6.81 -41.87 -6.27
N PRO A 98 -7.58 -41.82 -7.38
CA PRO A 98 -7.88 -40.56 -8.06
C PRO A 98 -8.75 -39.62 -7.21
N LEU A 99 -9.65 -40.16 -6.39
CA LEU A 99 -10.50 -39.35 -5.51
C LEU A 99 -9.66 -38.70 -4.41
N ASP A 100 -8.81 -39.47 -3.75
CA ASP A 100 -7.92 -38.97 -2.70
C ASP A 100 -6.96 -37.89 -3.22
N ARG A 101 -6.41 -38.10 -4.43
CA ARG A 101 -5.56 -37.11 -5.09
C ARG A 101 -6.32 -35.83 -5.43
N SER A 102 -7.58 -35.95 -5.85
CA SER A 102 -8.42 -34.79 -6.17
C SER A 102 -8.75 -33.97 -4.91
N LEU A 103 -9.04 -34.64 -3.79
CA LEU A 103 -9.27 -34.01 -2.49
C LEU A 103 -8.01 -33.33 -1.95
N ALA A 104 -6.86 -34.00 -2.02
CA ALA A 104 -5.59 -33.40 -1.61
C ALA A 104 -5.26 -32.15 -2.46
N THR A 105 -5.47 -32.23 -3.78
CA THR A 105 -5.26 -31.09 -4.69
C THR A 105 -6.23 -29.95 -4.39
N GLN A 106 -7.48 -30.25 -4.07
CA GLN A 106 -8.48 -29.25 -3.71
C GLN A 106 -8.15 -28.58 -2.37
N ALA A 107 -7.74 -29.37 -1.37
CA ALA A 107 -7.31 -28.86 -0.07
C ALA A 107 -6.07 -27.96 -0.22
N GLN A 108 -5.08 -28.37 -1.00
CA GLN A 108 -3.90 -27.55 -1.28
C GLN A 108 -4.28 -26.24 -1.98
N ARG A 109 -5.05 -26.31 -3.07
CA ARG A 109 -5.48 -25.11 -3.83
C ARG A 109 -6.33 -24.18 -2.99
N SER A 110 -7.22 -24.71 -2.14
CA SER A 110 -8.03 -23.88 -1.25
C SER A 110 -7.19 -23.23 -0.15
N GLY A 111 -6.16 -23.93 0.37
CA GLY A 111 -5.16 -23.35 1.27
C GLY A 111 -4.40 -22.19 0.61
N GLU A 112 -3.86 -22.41 -0.58
CA GLU A 112 -3.15 -21.38 -1.36
C GLU A 112 -4.05 -20.18 -1.67
N LEU A 113 -5.30 -20.42 -2.07
CA LEU A 113 -6.27 -19.37 -2.32
C LEU A 113 -6.55 -18.54 -1.06
N ASN A 114 -6.76 -19.20 0.08
CA ASN A 114 -7.02 -18.54 1.35
C ASN A 114 -5.83 -17.67 1.80
N VAL A 115 -4.60 -18.15 1.60
CA VAL A 115 -3.39 -17.36 1.87
C VAL A 115 -3.36 -16.11 1.00
N LYS A 116 -3.61 -16.24 -0.32
CA LYS A 116 -3.66 -15.08 -1.24
C LYS A 116 -4.76 -14.10 -0.87
N THR A 117 -5.93 -14.57 -0.44
CA THR A 117 -7.01 -13.69 0.01
C THR A 117 -6.59 -12.86 1.23
N ARG A 118 -5.93 -13.49 2.22
CA ARG A 118 -5.41 -12.78 3.39
C ARG A 118 -4.32 -11.77 3.02
N GLU A 119 -3.44 -12.14 2.11
CA GLU A 119 -2.38 -11.26 1.61
C GLU A 119 -2.97 -10.03 0.90
N LEU A 120 -3.94 -10.22 0.01
CA LEU A 120 -4.62 -9.11 -0.68
C LEU A 120 -5.33 -8.18 0.30
N GLN A 121 -6.00 -8.73 1.33
CA GLN A 121 -6.62 -7.92 2.38
C GLN A 121 -5.58 -7.13 3.18
N ALA A 122 -4.45 -7.74 3.51
CA ALA A 122 -3.36 -7.05 4.22
C ALA A 122 -2.74 -5.93 3.36
N LEU A 123 -2.51 -6.18 2.06
CA LEU A 123 -2.01 -5.17 1.12
C LEU A 123 -3.00 -4.02 0.95
N GLN A 124 -4.30 -4.31 0.87
CA GLN A 124 -5.34 -3.28 0.81
C GLN A 124 -5.35 -2.43 2.08
N ALA A 125 -5.28 -3.06 3.26
CA ALA A 125 -5.23 -2.35 4.54
C ALA A 125 -3.97 -1.45 4.64
N LEU A 126 -2.82 -1.94 4.17
CA LEU A 126 -1.57 -1.18 4.11
C LEU A 126 -1.69 0.01 3.14
N ALA A 127 -2.25 -0.18 1.96
CA ALA A 127 -2.47 0.90 1.00
C ALA A 127 -3.39 1.99 1.59
N GLN A 128 -4.46 1.60 2.27
CA GLN A 128 -5.37 2.52 2.95
C GLN A 128 -4.68 3.28 4.09
N SER A 129 -3.84 2.61 4.88
CA SER A 129 -3.10 3.27 5.96
C SER A 129 -2.10 4.30 5.42
N ARG A 130 -1.39 3.96 4.34
CA ARG A 130 -0.48 4.89 3.64
C ARG A 130 -1.24 6.08 3.06
N LEU A 131 -2.38 5.85 2.42
CA LEU A 131 -3.23 6.92 1.89
C LEU A 131 -3.71 7.86 3.01
N LYS A 132 -4.13 7.30 4.14
CA LYS A 132 -4.55 8.09 5.32
C LYS A 132 -3.41 8.93 5.87
N SER A 133 -2.20 8.37 5.94
CA SER A 133 -1.00 9.11 6.36
C SER A 133 -0.65 10.22 5.38
N ALA A 134 -0.67 9.95 4.07
CA ALA A 134 -0.38 10.94 3.04
C ALA A 134 -1.37 12.11 3.09
N ARG A 135 -2.66 11.85 3.31
CA ARG A 135 -3.68 12.89 3.47
C ARG A 135 -3.42 13.81 4.66
N ARG A 136 -2.96 13.26 5.79
CA ARG A 136 -2.58 14.07 6.97
C ARG A 136 -1.38 14.95 6.67
N ASN A 137 -0.30 14.34 6.18
CA ASN A 137 0.93 15.08 5.83
C ASN A 137 0.66 16.17 4.79
N PHE A 138 -0.23 15.92 3.84
CA PHE A 138 -0.64 16.91 2.85
C PHE A 138 -1.42 18.08 3.47
N ALA A 139 -2.36 17.80 4.38
CA ALA A 139 -3.07 18.85 5.11
C ALA A 139 -2.10 19.69 5.96
N ASP A 140 -1.18 19.05 6.66
CA ASP A 140 -0.15 19.74 7.45
C ASP A 140 0.76 20.60 6.55
N GLY A 141 1.11 20.08 5.36
CA GLY A 141 1.88 20.81 4.35
C GLY A 141 1.15 22.04 3.80
N ILE A 142 -0.16 21.99 3.61
CA ILE A 142 -0.96 23.15 3.19
C ILE A 142 -0.93 24.23 4.28
N GLN A 143 -1.07 23.83 5.55
CA GLN A 143 -1.02 24.76 6.68
C GLN A 143 0.36 25.41 6.77
N ALA A 144 1.43 24.61 6.71
CA ALA A 144 2.80 25.12 6.71
C ALA A 144 3.06 26.08 5.54
N ALA A 145 2.57 25.77 4.34
CA ALA A 145 2.71 26.66 3.18
C ALA A 145 1.98 28.00 3.38
N ARG A 146 0.79 27.99 4.00
CA ARG A 146 0.05 29.22 4.35
C ARG A 146 0.78 30.04 5.41
N ASP A 147 1.41 29.38 6.38
CA ASP A 147 2.19 30.04 7.41
C ASP A 147 3.43 30.72 6.81
N VAL A 148 4.17 29.99 5.98
CA VAL A 148 5.31 30.54 5.23
C VAL A 148 4.88 31.69 4.32
N GLN A 149 3.74 31.59 3.64
CA GLN A 149 3.21 32.70 2.84
C GLN A 149 2.97 33.94 3.71
N ARG A 150 2.30 33.80 4.87
CA ARG A 150 2.06 34.92 5.79
C ARG A 150 3.36 35.50 6.34
N ASP A 151 4.34 34.66 6.64
CA ASP A 151 5.66 35.10 7.12
C ASP A 151 6.43 35.83 6.01
N LEU A 152 6.33 35.37 4.76
CA LEU A 152 6.91 36.06 3.60
C LEU A 152 6.22 37.39 3.35
N GLU A 153 4.89 37.46 3.38
CA GLU A 153 4.15 38.72 3.30
C GLU A 153 4.51 39.68 4.43
N TRP A 154 4.69 39.18 5.66
CA TRP A 154 5.12 40.00 6.80
C TRP A 154 6.55 40.50 6.65
N THR A 155 7.48 39.63 6.26
CA THR A 155 8.89 40.01 6.07
C THR A 155 9.06 40.94 4.88
N GLN A 156 8.46 40.64 3.72
CA GLN A 156 8.40 41.57 2.59
C GLN A 156 7.71 42.87 2.98
N GLY A 157 6.60 42.80 3.70
CA GLY A 157 5.79 43.95 4.13
C GLY A 157 6.43 44.82 5.21
N ARG A 158 7.36 44.31 6.02
CA ARG A 158 7.91 45.05 7.18
C ARG A 158 9.44 45.20 7.17
N VAL A 159 10.15 44.20 6.67
CA VAL A 159 11.61 44.22 6.48
C VAL A 159 11.95 44.66 5.06
N GLY A 160 11.23 44.16 4.05
CA GLY A 160 11.36 44.57 2.65
C GLY A 160 10.78 45.96 2.37
N THR A 161 9.64 46.29 2.96
CA THR A 161 9.07 47.62 2.81
C THR A 161 9.92 48.61 3.60
N SER A 162 10.37 49.61 2.86
CA SER A 162 11.06 50.83 3.23
C SER A 162 10.78 51.43 4.62
N ALA A 163 9.75 51.05 5.38
CA ALA A 163 9.47 51.59 6.71
C ALA A 163 10.60 51.36 7.74
N LEU A 164 11.13 50.14 7.84
CA LEU A 164 12.25 49.86 8.77
C LEU A 164 13.53 50.50 8.24
N ASN A 165 13.85 50.28 6.96
CA ASN A 165 15.01 50.90 6.31
C ASN A 165 14.98 52.43 6.39
N ARG A 166 13.82 53.08 6.21
CA ARG A 166 13.64 54.53 6.32
C ARG A 166 13.82 55.02 7.76
N ARG A 167 13.35 54.27 8.77
CA ARG A 167 13.60 54.60 10.18
C ARG A 167 15.09 54.48 10.53
N VAL A 168 15.76 53.45 10.02
CA VAL A 168 17.21 53.26 10.23
C VAL A 168 18.00 54.36 9.51
N ALA A 169 17.66 54.66 8.25
CA ALA A 169 18.28 55.73 7.47
C ALA A 169 18.09 57.11 8.13
N GLN A 170 16.94 57.38 8.76
CA GLN A 170 16.70 58.62 9.49
C GLN A 170 17.48 58.72 10.80
N ARG A 171 17.63 57.60 11.53
CA ARG A 171 18.23 57.60 12.86
C ARG A 171 19.76 57.41 12.84
N TRP A 172 20.28 56.72 11.83
CA TRP A 172 21.70 56.40 11.68
C TRP A 172 22.15 56.47 10.21
N PRO A 173 22.20 57.67 9.61
CA PRO A 173 22.46 57.83 8.17
C PRO A 173 23.84 57.32 7.76
N ALA A 174 24.90 57.64 8.51
CA ALA A 174 26.28 57.25 8.15
C ALA A 174 26.52 55.73 8.22
N GLN A 175 25.88 55.05 9.17
CA GLN A 175 26.01 53.60 9.33
C GLN A 175 25.16 52.87 8.28
N TYR A 176 23.99 53.43 7.94
CA TYR A 176 23.14 52.91 6.89
C TYR A 176 23.82 52.97 5.52
N THR A 177 24.47 54.09 5.16
CA THR A 177 25.17 54.22 3.87
C THR A 177 26.32 53.21 3.74
N THR A 178 27.14 53.04 4.78
CA THR A 178 28.20 52.03 4.82
C THR A 178 27.64 50.60 4.72
N ALA A 179 26.54 50.30 5.42
CA ALA A 179 25.93 48.98 5.34
C ALA A 179 25.31 48.71 3.96
N SER A 180 24.60 49.69 3.37
CA SER A 180 23.99 49.57 2.05
C SER A 180 25.02 49.45 0.92
N SER A 181 26.23 50.01 1.09
CA SER A 181 27.31 49.82 0.12
C SER A 181 27.91 48.41 0.18
N HIS A 182 27.83 47.74 1.33
CA HIS A 182 28.29 46.36 1.49
C HIS A 182 27.25 45.32 1.08
N PHE A 183 25.97 45.64 1.22
CA PHE A 183 24.85 44.76 0.88
C PHE A 183 23.89 45.50 -0.06
N PRO A 184 24.16 45.49 -1.38
CA PRO A 184 23.20 46.03 -2.34
C PRO A 184 21.88 45.22 -2.28
N PRO A 185 20.73 45.88 -2.45
CA PRO A 185 19.45 45.18 -2.49
C PRO A 185 19.46 44.16 -3.64
N LEU A 186 19.00 42.94 -3.35
CA LEU A 186 18.82 41.89 -4.35
C LEU A 186 17.81 42.41 -5.38
N GLU A 187 18.24 42.59 -6.63
CA GLU A 187 17.37 42.98 -7.74
C GLU A 187 16.39 41.83 -8.02
N ASP A 188 15.10 42.16 -8.13
CA ASP A 188 14.04 41.24 -8.51
C ASP A 188 14.32 40.69 -9.93
N TYR A 189 14.49 39.37 -10.05
CA TYR A 189 14.47 38.61 -11.32
C TYR A 189 13.22 37.73 -11.39
#